data_AF-A0A968XYW8-F1
#
_entry.id   AF-A0A968XYW8-F1
#
_cell.length_a   1.000
_cell.length_b   1.000
_cell.length_c   1.000
_cell.angle_alpha   90.00
_cell.angle_beta   90.00
_cell.angle_gamma   90.00
#
_symmetry.space_group_name_H-M   'P 1'
#
loop_
_entity.id
_entity.type
_entity.pdbx_description
1 polymer ?
#
loop_
_entity_poly.entity_id
_entity_poly.type
_entity_poly.pdbx_seq_one_letter_code
_entity_poly.pdbx_strand_id
1 'polypeptide(L)'
;MSENSKEPREYDAVLGGQNTTPPDAAVLGGIAGVKSRLASPVIEARIAALSAALKYGQAGLDLIIGALRDESMQVKFAAYALLKERDDLKIELNFPQDYLPTFEFDVITVDAERKQNIGNKSFAC
;
A
#
# COMPACT_ATOMS: atom_id res chain seq x y z
N MET A 1 32.57 -19.21 39.12
CA MET A 1 31.65 -19.93 38.21
C MET A 1 30.35 -20.09 38.98
N SER A 2 29.21 -19.52 38.61
CA SER A 2 28.68 -19.28 37.27
C SER A 2 27.74 -18.07 37.24
N GLU A 3 27.89 -17.22 36.23
CA GLU A 3 26.87 -16.25 35.84
C GLU A 3 25.76 -16.98 35.09
N ASN A 4 24.50 -16.74 35.46
CA ASN A 4 23.34 -17.16 34.68
C ASN A 4 22.36 -16.00 34.64
N SER A 5 22.75 -14.93 33.95
CA SER A 5 21.84 -13.85 33.59
C SER A 5 21.10 -14.26 32.31
N LYS A 6 19.90 -14.83 32.49
CA LYS A 6 18.96 -15.08 31.40
C LYS A 6 17.98 -13.91 31.33
N GLU A 7 18.49 -12.72 31.00
CA GLU A 7 17.62 -11.63 30.59
C GLU A 7 17.24 -11.86 29.12
N PRO A 8 15.92 -11.97 28.80
CA PRO A 8 15.48 -12.05 27.43
C PRO A 8 15.88 -10.77 26.70
N ARG A 9 16.57 -10.92 25.56
CA ARG A 9 16.91 -9.79 24.69
C ARG A 9 15.62 -9.22 24.08
N GLU A 10 15.69 -8.03 23.49
CA GLU A 10 14.55 -7.33 22.87
C GLU A 10 13.77 -8.15 21.82
N TYR A 11 14.32 -9.29 21.38
CA TYR A 11 13.76 -10.24 20.41
C TYR A 11 13.44 -11.62 21.00
N ASP A 12 13.63 -11.83 22.30
CA ASP A 12 13.53 -13.14 22.93
C ASP A 12 12.07 -13.47 23.27
N ALA A 13 11.45 -14.12 22.29
CA ALA A 13 10.23 -14.93 22.31
C ALA A 13 9.00 -14.39 23.07
N VAL A 14 8.01 -13.92 22.31
CA VAL A 14 6.63 -13.81 22.78
C VAL A 14 5.98 -15.21 22.72
N LEU A 15 5.75 -15.81 23.89
CA LEU A 15 4.91 -17.01 24.04
C LEU A 15 3.45 -16.62 23.81
N GLY A 16 3.00 -16.70 22.56
CA GLY A 16 1.59 -16.61 22.20
C GLY A 16 0.80 -17.74 22.83
N GLY A 17 -0.19 -17.39 23.66
CA GLY A 17 -1.03 -18.33 24.39
C GLY A 17 -1.76 -19.32 23.48
N GLN A 18 -1.88 -20.55 23.95
CA GLN A 18 -2.73 -21.58 23.37
C GLN A 18 -4.20 -21.15 23.50
N ASN A 19 -4.69 -20.38 22.56
CA ASN A 19 -6.12 -20.24 22.35
C ASN A 19 -6.36 -20.34 20.85
N THR A 20 -7.36 -21.13 20.50
CA THR A 20 -7.87 -21.35 19.14
C THR A 20 -8.24 -20.00 18.53
N THR A 21 -7.25 -19.40 17.90
CA THR A 21 -7.32 -18.06 17.38
C THR A 21 -7.75 -18.25 15.93
N PRO A 22 -8.87 -17.64 15.49
CA PRO A 22 -9.26 -17.63 14.08
C PRO A 22 -8.02 -17.25 13.24
N PRO A 23 -7.88 -17.75 12.00
CA PRO A 23 -6.71 -17.45 11.17
C PRO A 23 -6.41 -15.94 11.03
N ASP A 24 -7.37 -15.07 11.35
CA ASP A 24 -7.27 -13.60 11.40
C ASP A 24 -6.78 -12.98 12.72
N ALA A 25 -6.62 -13.73 13.82
CA ALA A 25 -6.18 -13.17 15.09
C ALA A 25 -4.71 -13.46 15.42
N ALA A 26 -3.92 -13.81 14.40
CA ALA A 26 -2.49 -13.57 14.43
C ALA A 26 -2.25 -12.05 14.36
N VAL A 27 -1.58 -11.49 15.37
CA VAL A 27 -0.99 -10.14 15.27
C VAL A 27 0.16 -10.26 14.27
N LEU A 28 -0.16 -10.16 12.98
CA LEU A 28 0.83 -10.14 11.91
C LEU A 28 1.61 -8.84 12.05
N GLY A 29 2.67 -8.88 12.86
CA GLY A 29 3.65 -7.80 12.95
C GLY A 29 4.54 -7.79 11.71
N GLY A 30 5.42 -6.79 11.64
CA GLY A 30 6.43 -6.78 10.60
C GLY A 30 5.87 -6.66 9.18
N ILE A 31 6.65 -7.15 8.21
CA ILE A 31 6.28 -7.16 6.79
C ILE A 31 5.08 -8.09 6.50
N ALA A 32 4.86 -9.13 7.31
CA ALA A 32 3.70 -10.00 7.18
C ALA A 32 2.38 -9.22 7.43
N GLY A 33 2.38 -8.32 8.40
CA GLY A 33 1.27 -7.41 8.66
C GLY A 33 1.01 -6.40 7.55
N VAL A 34 2.07 -5.98 6.86
CA VAL A 34 1.93 -5.11 5.67
C VAL A 34 1.22 -5.88 4.56
N LYS A 35 1.65 -7.11 4.26
CA LYS A 35 1.02 -7.96 3.24
C LYS A 35 -0.45 -8.24 3.54
N SER A 36 -0.77 -8.57 4.79
CA SER A 36 -2.17 -8.79 5.21
C SER A 36 -3.03 -7.55 5.00
N ARG A 37 -2.54 -6.36 5.38
CA ARG A 37 -3.28 -5.11 5.16
C ARG A 37 -3.40 -4.72 3.69
N LEU A 38 -2.41 -5.04 2.85
CA LEU A 38 -2.50 -4.87 1.40
C LEU A 38 -3.53 -5.81 0.76
N ALA A 39 -3.86 -6.93 1.38
CA ALA A 39 -4.94 -7.81 0.93
C ALA A 39 -6.33 -7.39 1.47
N SER A 40 -6.41 -6.32 2.27
CA SER A 40 -7.66 -5.85 2.84
C SER A 40 -8.61 -5.30 1.76
N PRO A 41 -9.93 -5.55 1.87
CA PRO A 41 -10.91 -4.88 1.00
C PRO A 41 -10.99 -3.37 1.26
N VAL A 42 -10.52 -2.90 2.42
CA VAL A 42 -10.55 -1.49 2.82
C VAL A 42 -9.40 -0.73 2.16
N ILE A 43 -9.74 0.23 1.30
CA ILE A 43 -8.78 1.01 0.50
C ILE A 43 -7.80 1.76 1.41
N GLU A 44 -8.30 2.41 2.46
CA GLU A 44 -7.51 3.17 3.41
C GLU A 44 -6.49 2.29 4.15
N ALA A 45 -6.87 1.04 4.44
CA ALA A 45 -5.97 0.07 5.06
C ALA A 45 -4.82 -0.33 4.11
N ARG A 46 -5.11 -0.49 2.81
CA ARG A 46 -4.07 -0.75 1.80
C ARG A 46 -3.12 0.44 1.65
N ILE A 47 -3.65 1.66 1.58
CA ILE A 47 -2.84 2.89 1.49
C ILE A 47 -1.93 3.02 2.73
N ALA A 48 -2.47 2.85 3.94
CA ALA A 48 -1.67 2.91 5.16
C ALA A 48 -0.57 1.83 5.21
N ALA A 49 -0.83 0.65 4.61
CA ALA A 49 0.16 -0.41 4.51
C ALA A 49 1.33 -0.05 3.58
N LEU A 50 1.11 0.73 2.52
CA LEU A 50 2.19 1.19 1.63
C LEU A 50 3.19 2.07 2.37
N SER A 51 2.73 3.00 3.20
CA SER A 51 3.61 3.81 4.04
C SER A 51 4.37 2.97 5.05
N ALA A 52 3.73 1.94 5.62
CA ALA A 52 4.40 0.99 6.51
C ALA A 52 5.46 0.14 5.79
N ALA A 53 5.23 -0.18 4.51
CA ALA A 53 6.14 -0.97 3.68
C ALA A 53 7.52 -0.30 3.54
N LEU A 54 7.57 1.04 3.48
CA LEU A 54 8.83 1.81 3.36
C LEU A 54 9.87 1.46 4.43
N LYS A 55 9.44 1.02 5.62
CA LYS A 55 10.32 0.65 6.73
C LYS A 55 11.09 -0.66 6.49
N TYR A 56 10.70 -1.45 5.50
CA TYR A 56 11.27 -2.78 5.22
C TYR A 56 12.25 -2.77 4.03
N GLY A 57 12.80 -1.61 3.65
CA GLY A 57 13.82 -1.49 2.61
C GLY A 57 13.36 -2.07 1.27
N GLN A 58 14.18 -2.93 0.66
CA GLN A 58 13.89 -3.53 -0.65
C GLN A 58 12.62 -4.38 -0.65
N ALA A 59 12.41 -5.20 0.38
CA ALA A 59 11.21 -6.04 0.46
C ALA A 59 9.92 -5.21 0.59
N GLY A 60 10.03 -4.02 1.19
CA GLY A 60 8.98 -3.02 1.21
C GLY A 60 8.74 -2.35 -0.14
N LEU A 61 9.82 -2.03 -0.84
CA LEU A 61 9.79 -1.45 -2.18
C LEU A 61 9.07 -2.37 -3.17
N ASP A 62 9.38 -3.66 -3.15
CA ASP A 62 8.76 -4.66 -4.03
C ASP A 62 7.23 -4.72 -3.84
N LEU A 63 6.77 -4.54 -2.59
CA LEU A 63 5.33 -4.46 -2.28
C LEU A 63 4.69 -3.19 -2.83
N ILE A 64 5.37 -2.04 -2.72
CA ILE A 64 4.88 -0.76 -3.27
C ILE A 64 4.82 -0.83 -4.81
N ILE A 65 5.81 -1.42 -5.46
CA ILE A 65 5.80 -1.66 -6.91
C ILE A 65 4.64 -2.58 -7.29
N GLY A 66 4.38 -3.63 -6.50
CA GLY A 66 3.22 -4.51 -6.69
C GLY A 66 1.88 -3.77 -6.65
N ALA A 67 1.75 -2.79 -5.73
CA ALA A 67 0.53 -2.01 -5.54
C ALA A 67 0.20 -1.06 -6.71
N LEU A 68 1.13 -0.82 -7.63
CA LEU A 68 0.82 -0.14 -8.90
C LEU A 68 -0.16 -0.92 -9.80
N ARG A 69 -0.36 -2.21 -9.50
CA ARG A 69 -1.34 -3.07 -10.19
C ARG A 69 -2.63 -3.27 -9.38
N ASP A 70 -2.82 -2.55 -8.28
CA ASP A 70 -4.04 -2.64 -7.45
C ASP A 70 -5.29 -2.26 -8.25
N GLU A 71 -6.43 -2.86 -7.94
CA GLU A 71 -7.71 -2.52 -8.57
C GLU A 71 -8.11 -1.06 -8.30
N SER A 72 -7.79 -0.54 -7.11
CA SER A 72 -8.14 0.81 -6.70
C SER A 72 -7.13 1.82 -7.24
N MET A 73 -7.66 2.79 -7.98
CA MET A 73 -6.89 3.92 -8.48
C MET A 73 -6.24 4.73 -7.34
N GLN A 74 -6.90 4.83 -6.18
CA GLN A 74 -6.34 5.54 -5.02
C GLN A 74 -5.08 4.84 -4.49
N VAL A 75 -5.07 3.50 -4.47
CA VAL A 75 -3.92 2.72 -4.02
C VAL A 75 -2.79 2.81 -5.04
N LYS A 76 -3.09 2.73 -6.34
CA LYS A 76 -2.11 2.95 -7.42
C LYS A 76 -1.43 4.31 -7.32
N PHE A 77 -2.23 5.37 -7.13
CA PHE A 77 -1.72 6.72 -7.01
C PHE A 77 -0.84 6.89 -5.76
N ALA A 78 -1.27 6.36 -4.62
CA ALA A 78 -0.46 6.38 -3.40
C ALA A 78 0.88 5.66 -3.60
N ALA A 79 0.88 4.48 -4.24
CA ALA A 79 2.11 3.75 -4.55
C ALA A 79 3.03 4.55 -5.49
N TYR A 80 2.47 5.15 -6.54
CA TYR A 80 3.21 5.99 -7.48
C TYR A 80 3.83 7.21 -6.79
N ALA A 81 3.06 7.92 -5.95
CA ALA A 81 3.54 9.09 -5.21
C ALA A 81 4.73 8.72 -4.31
N LEU A 82 4.64 7.61 -3.58
CA LEU A 82 5.72 7.11 -2.72
C LEU A 82 6.99 6.74 -3.50
N LEU A 83 6.85 6.25 -4.74
CA LEU A 83 8.00 5.93 -5.61
C LEU A 83 8.61 7.19 -6.23
N LYS A 84 7.79 8.19 -6.56
CA LYS A 84 8.24 9.45 -7.17
C LYS A 84 9.04 10.32 -6.21
N GLU A 85 8.72 10.31 -4.91
CA GLU A 85 9.42 11.10 -3.89
C GLU A 85 10.84 10.58 -3.59
N ARG A 86 11.22 9.41 -4.11
CA ARG A 86 12.53 8.80 -3.92
C ARG A 86 13.51 9.21 -5.02
N ASP A 87 14.30 10.25 -4.77
CA ASP A 87 15.37 10.74 -5.65
C ASP A 87 16.48 9.69 -5.91
N ASP A 88 16.63 8.71 -5.01
CA ASP A 88 17.59 7.59 -5.10
C ASP A 88 17.18 6.54 -6.13
N LEU A 89 15.88 6.49 -6.43
CA LEU A 89 15.32 5.66 -7.46
C LEU A 89 15.33 6.44 -8.77
N LYS A 90 16.53 6.64 -9.34
CA LYS A 90 16.69 6.51 -10.80
C LYS A 90 16.38 5.08 -11.22
N ILE A 91 15.21 4.56 -10.84
CA ILE A 91 14.64 3.52 -11.65
C ILE A 91 14.35 4.28 -12.94
N GLU A 92 15.10 3.98 -13.99
CA GLU A 92 14.66 4.20 -15.36
C GLU A 92 13.38 3.38 -15.52
N LEU A 93 12.31 3.87 -14.90
CA LEU A 93 10.99 3.35 -15.00
C LEU A 93 10.63 3.69 -16.43
N ASN A 94 10.95 2.75 -17.31
CA ASN A 94 10.04 2.35 -18.36
C ASN A 94 8.74 1.90 -17.66
N PHE A 95 8.07 2.81 -16.96
CA PHE A 95 6.65 2.72 -16.67
C PHE A 95 6.05 2.71 -18.07
N PRO A 96 5.58 1.57 -18.60
CA PRO A 96 4.63 1.67 -19.69
C PRO A 96 3.59 2.71 -19.28
N GLN A 97 3.20 3.57 -20.24
CA GLN A 97 2.17 4.59 -20.07
C GLN A 97 0.93 4.06 -19.31
N ASP A 98 0.68 2.75 -19.40
CA ASP A 98 -0.29 1.96 -18.66
C ASP A 98 -0.23 2.06 -17.11
N TYR A 99 0.89 2.53 -16.52
CA TYR A 99 0.98 2.75 -15.07
C TYR A 99 0.56 4.15 -14.64
N LEU A 100 0.46 5.11 -15.57
CA LEU A 100 -0.11 6.40 -15.22
C LEU A 100 -1.59 6.15 -14.95
N PRO A 101 -2.09 6.42 -13.74
CA PRO A 101 -3.52 6.34 -13.49
C PRO A 101 -4.18 7.39 -14.40
N THR A 102 -4.76 6.95 -15.50
CA THR A 102 -5.63 7.79 -16.32
C THR A 102 -6.85 8.11 -15.47
N PHE A 103 -7.02 9.39 -15.15
CA PHE A 103 -8.23 9.83 -14.49
C PHE A 103 -9.33 9.88 -15.54
N GLU A 104 -10.23 8.90 -15.48
CA GLU A 104 -11.52 9.01 -16.13
C GLU A 104 -12.46 9.69 -15.13
N PHE A 105 -12.85 10.92 -15.43
CA PHE A 105 -13.84 11.63 -14.63
C PHE A 105 -15.05 11.97 -15.47
N ASP A 106 -16.22 11.75 -14.87
CA ASP A 106 -17.48 12.17 -15.42
C ASP A 106 -17.55 13.69 -15.36
N VAL A 107 -17.42 14.35 -16.50
CA VAL A 107 -17.64 15.79 -16.58
C VAL A 107 -19.13 16.02 -16.70
N ILE A 108 -19.76 16.42 -15.60
CA ILE A 108 -21.13 16.92 -15.60
C ILE A 108 -21.07 18.39 -16.01
N THR A 109 -21.46 18.69 -17.24
CA THR A 109 -21.71 20.07 -17.64
C THR A 109 -23.16 20.41 -17.33
N VAL A 110 -23.37 21.55 -16.69
CA VAL A 110 -24.70 22.13 -16.48
C VAL A 110 -24.83 23.29 -17.45
N ASP A 111 -25.77 23.20 -18.39
CA ASP A 111 -26.06 24.31 -19.29
C ASP A 111 -26.82 25.44 -18.58
N ALA A 112 -26.98 26.58 -19.25
CA ALA A 112 -27.73 27.72 -18.73
C ALA A 112 -29.21 27.39 -18.43
N GLU A 113 -29.73 26.28 -18.96
CA GLU A 113 -31.09 25.78 -18.76
C GLU A 113 -31.18 24.76 -17.59
N ARG A 114 -30.08 24.58 -16.82
CA ARG A 114 -29.90 23.58 -15.76
C ARG A 114 -30.01 22.12 -16.22
N LYS A 115 -29.82 21.83 -17.50
CA LYS A 115 -29.76 20.47 -17.99
C LYS A 115 -28.36 19.91 -17.74
N GLN A 116 -28.30 18.73 -17.14
CA GLN A 116 -27.06 18.02 -16.89
C GLN A 116 -26.72 17.15 -18.10
N ASN A 117 -25.55 17.39 -18.69
CA ASN A 117 -24.97 16.52 -19.70
C ASN A 117 -23.74 15.83 -19.12
N ILE A 118 -23.69 14.51 -19.25
CA ILE A 118 -22.57 13.68 -18.81
C ILE A 118 -21.67 13.44 -20.02
N GLY A 119 -20.40 13.85 -19.93
CA GLY A 119 -19.38 13.54 -20.92
C GLY A 119 -18.16 12.92 -20.27
N ASN A 120 -17.74 11.74 -20.73
CA ASN A 120 -16.49 11.13 -20.29
C ASN A 120 -15.33 11.88 -20.94
N LYS A 121 -14.41 12.36 -20.11
CA LYS A 121 -13.13 12.90 -20.58
C LYS A 121 -12.00 12.19 -19.86
N SER A 122 -11.05 11.69 -20.65
CA SER A 122 -9.82 11.08 -20.14
C SER A 122 -8.70 12.10 -20.17
N PHE A 123 -7.97 12.24 -19.07
CA PHE A 123 -6.80 13.10 -18.97
C PHE A 123 -5.59 12.26 -18.59
N ALA A 124 -4.54 12.35 -19.40
CA ALA A 124 -3.22 11.80 -19.07
C ALA A 124 -2.44 12.84 -18.24
N CYS A 125 -1.74 12.37 -17.22
CA CYS A 125 -0.87 13.20 -16.37
C CYS A 125 0.52 13.40 -16.99
#